data_AF-A0A1A8KUC3-F1
#
_entry.id   AF-A0A1A8KUC3-F1
#
_cell.length_a   1.000
_cell.length_b   1.000
_cell.length_c   1.000
_cell.angle_alpha   90.00
_cell.angle_beta   90.00
_cell.angle_gamma   90.00
#
_symmetry.space_group_name_H-M   'P 1'
#
loop_
_entity.id
_entity.type
_entity.pdbx_description
1 polymer ?
#
loop_
_entity_poly.entity_id
_entity_poly.type
_entity_poly.pdbx_seq_one_letter_code
_entity_poly.pdbx_strand_id
1 'polypeptide(L)'
;TSIPFIYVKVYMYQLFRSLAYIHSQGVCHRDIKPQNLLVDPETAVLKLCDFGSAKQLVRGEPNVSYICSRYYRAPELIFGATDYTSNIDIWSAGCVLAELLLGQPIFPGDSGVDQLVEIIKILGTPTREQIREMNPNYTEFKFPQIKAHPWSKVFKPRTPPEAIALCSRLLEYTPVSRLSPLEACAHAFFDELRLPNTRLPSGRELPPLFNFSPVELSIQPQLNPTLIPPHARAQTSPASHEGSVSDSTAQPSSAPGSINNST
;
A
#
# COMPACT_ATOMS: atom_id res chain seq x y z
N THR A 1 -22.45 -9.02 3.97
CA THR A 1 -22.32 -8.61 2.56
C THR A 1 -20.85 -8.61 2.20
N SER A 2 -20.45 -9.20 1.06
CA SER A 2 -19.04 -9.18 0.62
C SER A 2 -18.71 -7.80 0.06
N ILE A 3 -17.55 -7.25 0.42
CA ILE A 3 -17.04 -6.03 -0.21
C ILE A 3 -16.78 -6.28 -1.71
N PRO A 4 -17.23 -5.40 -2.63
CA PRO A 4 -16.89 -5.50 -4.04
C PRO A 4 -15.37 -5.42 -4.27
N PHE A 5 -14.83 -6.22 -5.18
CA PHE A 5 -13.37 -6.32 -5.41
C PHE A 5 -12.71 -4.99 -5.78
N ILE A 6 -13.42 -4.10 -6.47
CA ILE A 6 -12.90 -2.78 -6.81
C ILE A 6 -12.55 -1.96 -5.55
N TYR A 7 -13.35 -2.06 -4.47
CA TYR A 7 -13.02 -1.39 -3.21
C TYR A 7 -11.82 -2.05 -2.53
N VAL A 8 -11.68 -3.37 -2.60
CA VAL A 8 -10.48 -4.06 -2.09
C VAL A 8 -9.22 -3.54 -2.79
N LYS A 9 -9.28 -3.39 -4.13
CA LYS A 9 -8.18 -2.82 -4.92
C LYS A 9 -7.88 -1.38 -4.49
N VAL A 10 -8.90 -0.52 -4.43
CA VAL A 10 -8.76 0.91 -4.09
C VAL A 10 -8.19 1.11 -2.68
N TYR A 11 -8.68 0.37 -1.69
CA TYR A 11 -8.22 0.49 -0.30
C TYR A 11 -6.82 -0.07 -0.12
N MET A 12 -6.53 -1.26 -0.66
CA MET A 12 -5.21 -1.85 -0.52
C MET A 12 -4.13 -1.06 -1.27
N TYR A 13 -4.45 -0.50 -2.44
CA TYR A 13 -3.51 0.37 -3.16
C TYR A 13 -3.13 1.61 -2.33
N GLN A 14 -4.13 2.28 -1.75
CA GLN A 14 -3.89 3.45 -0.88
C GLN A 14 -3.15 3.08 0.41
N LEU A 15 -3.43 1.91 1.00
CA LEU A 15 -2.68 1.41 2.15
C LEU A 15 -1.21 1.19 1.77
N PHE A 16 -0.91 0.46 0.70
CA PHE A 16 0.48 0.25 0.27
C PHE A 16 1.19 1.56 -0.07
N ARG A 17 0.51 2.51 -0.70
CA ARG A 17 1.07 3.84 -0.95
C ARG A 17 1.38 4.60 0.34
N SER A 18 0.51 4.53 1.34
CA SER A 18 0.77 5.12 2.66
C SER A 18 1.97 4.46 3.36
N LEU A 19 2.10 3.13 3.26
CA LEU A 19 3.25 2.39 3.78
C LEU A 19 4.54 2.75 3.06
N ALA A 20 4.52 2.87 1.72
CA ALA A 20 5.67 3.33 0.94
C ALA A 20 6.20 4.66 1.48
N TYR A 21 5.29 5.61 1.71
CA TYR A 21 5.63 6.92 2.21
C TYR A 21 6.28 6.84 3.60
N ILE A 22 5.63 6.22 4.59
CA ILE A 22 6.19 6.20 5.97
C ILE A 22 7.47 5.36 6.07
N HIS A 23 7.58 4.27 5.30
CA HIS A 23 8.78 3.42 5.26
C HIS A 23 9.96 4.18 4.66
N SER A 24 9.74 5.06 3.67
CA SER A 24 10.79 5.92 3.11
C SER A 24 11.37 6.91 4.14
N GLN A 25 10.60 7.22 5.19
CA GLN A 25 11.03 8.06 6.31
C GLN A 25 11.63 7.23 7.46
N GLY A 26 11.82 5.92 7.26
CA GLY A 26 12.31 4.98 8.28
C GLY A 26 11.27 4.65 9.36
N VAL A 27 10.02 5.09 9.21
CA VAL A 27 8.95 4.87 10.18
C VAL A 27 8.23 3.55 9.87
N CYS A 28 8.13 2.68 10.87
CA CYS A 28 7.26 1.51 10.85
C CYS A 28 6.01 1.78 11.70
N HIS A 29 4.84 1.43 11.19
CA HIS A 29 3.56 1.68 11.87
C HIS A 29 3.35 0.75 13.06
N ARG A 30 3.68 -0.54 12.91
CA ARG A 30 3.60 -1.58 13.95
C ARG A 30 2.20 -1.85 14.53
N ASP A 31 1.16 -1.44 13.83
CA ASP A 31 -0.24 -1.76 14.19
C ASP A 31 -1.20 -1.60 13.00
N ILE A 32 -0.80 -2.07 11.82
CA ILE A 32 -1.68 -2.10 10.65
C ILE A 32 -2.78 -3.14 10.87
N LYS A 33 -4.03 -2.67 10.84
CA LYS A 33 -5.25 -3.47 11.03
C LYS A 33 -6.46 -2.68 10.52
N PRO A 34 -7.60 -3.32 10.20
CA PRO A 34 -8.79 -2.65 9.67
C PRO A 34 -9.27 -1.46 10.50
N GLN A 35 -9.17 -1.51 11.84
CA GLN A 35 -9.60 -0.43 12.73
C GLN A 35 -8.78 0.86 12.57
N ASN A 36 -7.55 0.76 12.06
CA ASN A 36 -6.64 1.90 11.86
C ASN A 36 -6.66 2.39 10.40
N LEU A 37 -7.63 1.92 9.60
CA LEU A 37 -7.82 2.31 8.21
C LEU A 37 -9.13 3.10 8.10
N LEU A 38 -9.03 4.43 8.17
CA LEU A 38 -10.18 5.31 7.99
C LEU A 38 -10.61 5.26 6.52
N VAL A 39 -11.90 5.07 6.28
CA VAL A 39 -12.47 5.01 4.94
C VAL A 39 -13.61 5.99 4.83
N ASP A 40 -13.56 6.83 3.81
CA ASP A 40 -14.72 7.59 3.35
C ASP A 40 -15.50 6.70 2.34
N PRO A 41 -16.70 6.23 2.68
CA PRO A 41 -17.47 5.32 1.83
C PRO A 41 -17.97 5.98 0.54
N GLU A 42 -18.05 7.31 0.50
CA GLU A 42 -18.57 8.05 -0.64
C GLU A 42 -17.48 8.31 -1.69
N THR A 43 -16.28 8.66 -1.23
CA THR A 43 -15.12 8.98 -2.09
C THR A 43 -14.15 7.81 -2.27
N ALA A 44 -14.33 6.74 -1.50
CA ALA A 44 -13.41 5.60 -1.39
C ALA A 44 -11.97 5.97 -0.99
N VAL A 45 -11.78 7.15 -0.39
CA VAL A 45 -10.49 7.58 0.16
C VAL A 45 -10.18 6.78 1.42
N LEU A 46 -8.99 6.19 1.46
CA LEU A 46 -8.44 5.54 2.66
C LEU A 46 -7.36 6.43 3.28
N LYS A 47 -7.38 6.55 4.60
CA LYS A 47 -6.34 7.22 5.39
C LYS A 47 -5.88 6.32 6.52
N LEU A 48 -4.57 6.10 6.58
CA LEU A 48 -3.93 5.42 7.71
C LEU A 48 -3.94 6.35 8.94
N CYS A 49 -4.34 5.83 10.10
CA CYS A 49 -4.36 6.57 11.37
C CYS A 49 -3.72 5.76 12.50
N ASP A 50 -3.68 6.35 13.70
CA ASP A 50 -3.14 5.75 14.93
C ASP A 50 -1.65 5.37 14.88
N PHE A 51 -0.82 6.41 14.88
CA PHE A 51 0.64 6.29 14.98
C PHE A 51 1.12 6.10 16.44
N GLY A 52 0.24 5.78 17.40
CA GLY A 52 0.62 5.62 18.80
C GLY A 52 1.60 4.47 19.05
N SER A 53 1.59 3.46 18.17
CA SER A 53 2.56 2.36 18.18
C SER A 53 3.72 2.57 17.20
N ALA A 54 3.70 3.61 16.37
CA ALA A 54 4.71 3.78 15.33
C ALA A 54 6.09 4.10 15.93
N LYS A 55 7.15 3.71 15.22
CA LYS A 55 8.54 4.01 15.62
C LYS A 55 9.44 4.09 14.40
N GLN A 56 10.40 5.00 14.43
CA GLN A 56 11.52 4.98 13.49
C GLN A 56 12.46 3.81 13.83
N LEU A 57 12.60 2.86 12.92
CA LEU A 57 13.45 1.68 13.15
C LEU A 57 14.89 1.99 12.74
N VAL A 58 15.80 1.91 13.69
CA VAL A 58 17.23 2.12 13.48
C VAL A 58 17.93 0.76 13.50
N ARG A 59 18.73 0.47 12.46
CA ARG A 59 19.45 -0.80 12.35
C ARG A 59 20.40 -0.99 13.53
N GLY A 60 20.31 -2.13 14.20
CA GLY A 60 21.13 -2.47 15.36
C GLY A 60 20.50 -2.07 16.70
N GLU A 61 19.43 -1.27 16.72
CA GLU A 61 18.69 -0.98 17.94
C GLU A 61 17.59 -2.01 18.18
N PRO A 62 17.49 -2.60 19.39
CA PRO A 62 16.43 -3.54 19.71
C PRO A 62 15.08 -2.84 19.85
N ASN A 63 14.02 -3.56 19.48
CA ASN A 63 12.64 -3.11 19.55
C ASN A 63 11.78 -4.14 20.30
N VAL A 64 10.71 -3.67 20.94
CA VAL A 64 9.74 -4.55 21.62
C VAL A 64 9.07 -5.46 20.58
N SER A 65 9.11 -6.77 20.82
CA SER A 65 8.53 -7.80 19.94
C SER A 65 7.03 -8.00 20.17
N TYR A 66 6.55 -7.83 21.40
CA TYR A 66 5.13 -7.89 21.75
C TYR A 66 4.40 -6.60 21.33
N ILE A 67 4.31 -6.40 20.01
CA ILE A 67 3.64 -5.29 19.34
C ILE A 67 2.70 -5.83 18.24
N CYS A 68 1.98 -4.97 17.54
CA CYS A 68 0.88 -5.30 16.62
C CYS A 68 -0.30 -5.99 17.31
N SER A 69 -1.50 -5.70 16.82
CA SER A 69 -2.70 -6.47 17.12
C SER A 69 -2.56 -7.92 16.63
N ARG A 70 -2.98 -8.88 17.46
CA ARG A 70 -2.62 -10.32 17.35
C ARG A 70 -2.83 -10.93 15.97
N TYR A 71 -4.01 -10.74 15.36
CA TYR A 71 -4.35 -11.36 14.07
C TYR A 71 -3.52 -10.85 12.89
N TYR A 72 -2.88 -9.69 13.04
CA TYR A 72 -2.06 -9.04 12.01
C TYR A 72 -0.57 -9.09 12.34
N ARG A 73 -0.20 -9.79 13.42
CA ARG A 73 1.19 -9.88 13.90
C ARG A 73 2.02 -10.79 13.00
N ALA A 74 3.16 -10.28 12.53
CA ALA A 74 4.11 -11.01 11.72
C ALA A 74 4.77 -12.16 12.51
N PRO A 75 5.11 -13.29 11.87
CA PRO A 75 5.60 -14.47 12.57
C PRO A 75 6.94 -14.21 13.30
N GLU A 76 7.83 -13.37 12.77
CA GLU A 76 9.06 -12.97 13.46
C GLU A 76 8.82 -12.28 14.81
N LEU A 77 7.73 -11.53 14.95
CA LEU A 77 7.34 -10.94 16.24
C LEU A 77 6.84 -12.00 17.22
N ILE A 78 6.16 -13.04 16.71
CA ILE A 78 5.72 -14.19 17.52
C ILE A 78 6.94 -15.01 17.98
N PHE A 79 7.95 -15.15 17.13
CA PHE A 79 9.25 -15.72 17.48
C PHE A 79 10.09 -14.82 18.39
N GLY A 80 9.62 -13.62 18.73
CA GLY A 80 10.28 -12.72 19.68
C GLY A 80 11.47 -11.94 19.10
N ALA A 81 11.55 -11.77 17.78
CA ALA A 81 12.57 -10.95 17.14
C ALA A 81 12.52 -9.50 17.64
N THR A 82 13.68 -8.88 17.84
CA THR A 82 13.81 -7.48 18.30
C THR A 82 14.49 -6.58 17.25
N ASP A 83 15.06 -7.19 16.22
CA ASP A 83 15.77 -6.60 15.08
C ASP A 83 14.93 -6.64 13.79
N TYR A 84 13.61 -6.73 13.93
CA TYR A 84 12.67 -6.69 12.81
C TYR A 84 12.72 -5.36 12.05
N THR A 85 12.20 -5.37 10.83
CA THR A 85 12.13 -4.20 9.93
C THR A 85 10.69 -3.80 9.66
N SER A 86 10.49 -2.77 8.84
CA SER A 86 9.16 -2.34 8.38
C SER A 86 8.39 -3.40 7.59
N ASN A 87 9.03 -4.53 7.24
CA ASN A 87 8.38 -5.67 6.58
C ASN A 87 7.29 -6.34 7.45
N ILE A 88 7.23 -6.05 8.75
CA ILE A 88 6.10 -6.45 9.60
C ILE A 88 4.79 -5.78 9.18
N ASP A 89 4.83 -4.52 8.71
CA ASP A 89 3.64 -3.81 8.22
C ASP A 89 3.14 -4.43 6.92
N ILE A 90 4.04 -4.99 6.08
CA ILE A 90 3.70 -5.69 4.84
C ILE A 90 2.94 -6.98 5.14
N TRP A 91 3.40 -7.73 6.13
CA TRP A 91 2.67 -8.90 6.61
C TRP A 91 1.27 -8.53 7.09
N SER A 92 1.17 -7.51 7.95
CA SER A 92 -0.11 -7.02 8.46
C SER A 92 -1.05 -6.56 7.33
N ALA A 93 -0.53 -5.88 6.30
CA ALA A 93 -1.29 -5.51 5.12
C ALA A 93 -1.74 -6.75 4.30
N GLY A 94 -0.92 -7.79 4.22
CA GLY A 94 -1.30 -9.09 3.66
C GLY A 94 -2.46 -9.75 4.42
N CYS A 95 -2.45 -9.69 5.77
CA CYS A 95 -3.55 -10.15 6.60
C CYS A 95 -4.84 -9.34 6.35
N VAL A 96 -4.74 -8.01 6.22
CA VAL A 96 -5.88 -7.14 5.87
C VAL A 96 -6.45 -7.49 4.50
N LEU A 97 -5.60 -7.66 3.47
CA LEU A 97 -6.04 -8.07 2.14
C LEU A 97 -6.78 -9.42 2.21
N ALA A 98 -6.20 -10.41 2.87
CA ALA A 98 -6.82 -11.73 3.01
C ALA A 98 -8.16 -11.65 3.76
N GLU A 99 -8.25 -10.85 4.81
CA GLU A 99 -9.49 -10.64 5.57
C GLU A 99 -10.58 -9.98 4.73
N LEU A 100 -10.25 -8.97 3.91
CA LEU A 100 -11.21 -8.35 2.99
C LEU A 100 -11.75 -9.36 1.96
N LEU A 101 -10.92 -10.32 1.50
CA LEU A 101 -11.32 -11.36 0.55
C LEU A 101 -12.16 -12.48 1.20
N LEU A 102 -11.81 -12.87 2.43
CA LEU A 102 -12.49 -13.93 3.18
C LEU A 102 -13.79 -13.45 3.83
N GLY A 103 -13.79 -12.21 4.32
CA GLY A 103 -14.81 -11.62 5.19
C GLY A 103 -14.59 -11.93 6.67
N GLN A 104 -13.45 -12.49 7.03
CA GLN A 104 -13.03 -12.82 8.40
C GLN A 104 -11.50 -12.88 8.48
N PRO A 105 -10.88 -12.69 9.66
CA PRO A 105 -9.43 -12.78 9.82
C PRO A 105 -8.87 -14.11 9.29
N ILE A 106 -7.77 -14.06 8.53
CA ILE A 106 -7.13 -15.26 7.97
C ILE A 106 -6.42 -16.10 9.05
N PHE A 107 -5.94 -15.47 10.12
CA PHE A 107 -5.22 -16.12 11.22
C PHE A 107 -5.83 -15.72 12.59
N PRO A 108 -6.95 -16.33 13.01
CA PRO A 108 -7.63 -15.99 14.26
C PRO A 108 -7.10 -16.80 15.46
N GLY A 109 -5.89 -16.51 15.95
CA GLY A 109 -5.32 -17.19 17.11
C GLY A 109 -5.70 -16.57 18.47
N ASP A 110 -5.98 -17.37 19.49
CA ASP A 110 -6.34 -16.86 20.84
C ASP A 110 -5.12 -16.45 21.67
N SER A 111 -3.98 -17.11 21.46
CA SER A 111 -2.68 -16.81 22.06
C SER A 111 -1.60 -16.57 21.00
N GLY A 112 -0.37 -16.23 21.42
CA GLY A 112 0.77 -16.13 20.49
C GLY A 112 1.10 -17.48 19.83
N VAL A 113 0.96 -18.57 20.58
CA VAL A 113 1.18 -19.93 20.06
C VAL A 113 0.07 -20.32 19.08
N ASP A 114 -1.20 -20.05 19.42
CA ASP A 114 -2.32 -20.36 18.52
C ASP A 114 -2.25 -19.54 17.23
N GLN A 115 -1.79 -18.28 17.31
CA GLN A 115 -1.56 -17.44 16.14
C GLN A 115 -0.56 -18.10 15.18
N LEU A 116 0.54 -18.64 15.70
CA LEU A 116 1.53 -19.36 14.88
C LEU A 116 0.94 -20.66 14.31
N VAL A 117 0.10 -21.36 15.06
CA VAL A 117 -0.60 -22.56 14.58
C VAL A 117 -1.52 -22.23 13.39
N GLU A 118 -2.29 -21.14 13.45
CA GLU A 118 -3.13 -20.69 12.33
C GLU A 118 -2.30 -20.34 11.08
N ILE A 119 -1.15 -19.70 11.27
CA ILE A 119 -0.22 -19.41 10.16
C ILE A 119 0.31 -20.71 9.53
N ILE A 120 0.75 -21.67 10.35
CA ILE A 120 1.29 -22.96 9.89
C ILE A 120 0.23 -23.78 9.15
N LYS A 121 -1.05 -23.73 9.54
CA LYS A 121 -2.13 -24.42 8.83
C LYS A 121 -2.24 -24.01 7.36
N ILE A 122 -1.89 -22.76 7.03
CA ILE A 122 -1.96 -22.21 5.68
C ILE A 122 -0.59 -22.29 4.99
N LEU A 123 0.46 -21.77 5.60
CA LEU A 123 1.80 -21.70 4.98
C LEU A 123 2.60 -22.99 5.09
N GLY A 124 2.13 -23.95 5.89
CA GLY A 124 2.91 -25.12 6.28
C GLY A 124 3.96 -24.79 7.34
N THR A 125 4.65 -25.82 7.80
CA THR A 125 5.72 -25.67 8.81
C THR A 125 6.90 -24.89 8.20
N PRO A 126 7.37 -23.80 8.84
CA PRO A 126 8.49 -23.04 8.33
C PRO A 126 9.76 -23.91 8.30
N THR A 127 10.60 -23.71 7.28
CA THR A 127 11.90 -24.38 7.21
C THR A 127 12.86 -23.83 8.26
N ARG A 128 13.98 -24.51 8.48
CA ARG A 128 15.03 -24.05 9.40
C ARG A 128 15.60 -22.70 8.97
N GLU A 129 15.77 -22.52 7.67
CA GLU A 129 16.26 -21.28 7.07
C GLU A 129 15.25 -20.15 7.30
N GLN A 130 13.95 -20.40 7.06
CA GLN A 130 12.90 -19.42 7.33
C GLN A 130 12.83 -19.02 8.81
N ILE A 131 12.95 -19.97 9.74
CA ILE A 131 13.01 -19.65 11.18
C ILE A 131 14.25 -18.81 11.50
N ARG A 132 15.41 -19.13 10.91
CA ARG A 132 16.63 -18.34 11.11
C ARG A 132 16.49 -16.90 10.61
N GLU A 133 15.83 -16.70 9.48
CA GLU A 133 15.55 -15.37 8.92
C GLU A 133 14.51 -14.59 9.76
N MET A 134 13.62 -15.28 10.48
CA MET A 134 12.65 -14.64 11.39
C MET A 134 13.27 -14.29 12.75
N ASN A 135 13.97 -15.23 13.38
CA ASN A 135 14.72 -14.99 14.61
C ASN A 135 15.89 -15.99 14.72
N PRO A 136 17.14 -15.57 14.55
CA PRO A 136 18.30 -16.47 14.62
C PRO A 136 18.56 -17.01 16.04
N ASN A 137 18.03 -16.35 17.07
CA ASN A 137 18.20 -16.75 18.48
C ASN A 137 17.14 -17.78 18.93
N TYR A 138 16.18 -18.13 18.09
CA TYR A 138 15.13 -19.07 18.44
C TYR A 138 15.65 -20.52 18.36
N THR A 139 15.85 -21.16 19.52
CA THR A 139 16.50 -22.48 19.64
C THR A 139 15.53 -23.65 19.80
N GLU A 140 14.25 -23.40 20.09
CA GLU A 140 13.27 -24.45 20.37
C GLU A 140 12.58 -24.97 19.10
N PHE A 141 12.95 -26.16 18.63
CA PHE A 141 12.49 -26.68 17.35
C PHE A 141 11.68 -27.97 17.51
N LYS A 142 10.37 -27.87 17.76
CA LYS A 142 9.44 -29.01 17.60
C LYS A 142 8.07 -28.54 17.14
N PHE A 143 7.96 -28.25 15.85
CA PHE A 143 6.65 -28.12 15.19
C PHE A 143 6.24 -29.45 14.55
N PRO A 144 4.95 -29.82 14.59
CA PRO A 144 4.43 -30.85 13.70
C PRO A 144 4.77 -30.49 12.25
N GLN A 145 5.07 -31.49 11.42
CA GLN A 145 5.30 -31.27 10.00
C GLN A 145 3.96 -31.20 9.27
N ILE A 146 3.59 -29.99 8.84
CA ILE A 146 2.34 -29.65 8.17
C ILE A 146 2.70 -29.14 6.78
N LYS A 147 2.06 -29.72 5.75
CA LYS A 147 2.22 -29.25 4.36
C LYS A 147 1.43 -27.97 4.16
N ALA A 148 1.97 -27.04 3.38
CA ALA A 148 1.28 -25.82 2.99
C ALA A 148 -0.07 -26.13 2.33
N HIS A 149 -1.09 -25.38 2.71
CA HIS A 149 -2.37 -25.43 2.05
C HIS A 149 -2.31 -24.62 0.75
N PRO A 150 -2.76 -25.16 -0.40
CA PRO A 150 -2.74 -24.41 -1.65
C PRO A 150 -3.54 -23.11 -1.53
N TRP A 151 -2.93 -21.96 -1.84
CA TRP A 151 -3.57 -20.65 -1.75
C TRP A 151 -4.89 -20.55 -2.52
N SER A 152 -5.01 -21.25 -3.66
CA SER A 152 -6.25 -21.33 -4.45
C SER A 152 -7.42 -22.00 -3.72
N LYS A 153 -7.15 -22.75 -2.63
CA LYS A 153 -8.15 -23.40 -1.78
C LYS A 153 -8.43 -22.65 -0.48
N VAL A 154 -7.60 -21.65 -0.14
CA VAL A 154 -7.81 -20.80 1.05
C VAL A 154 -9.00 -19.84 0.82
N PHE A 155 -9.11 -19.29 -0.38
CA PHE A 155 -10.11 -18.30 -0.72
C PHE A 155 -11.35 -18.88 -1.43
N LYS A 156 -12.41 -18.09 -1.52
CA LYS A 156 -13.64 -18.48 -2.23
C LYS A 156 -13.36 -18.70 -3.73
N PRO A 157 -14.04 -19.63 -4.43
CA PRO A 157 -13.77 -19.94 -5.84
C PRO A 157 -13.82 -18.75 -6.82
N ARG A 158 -14.54 -17.67 -6.49
CA ARG A 158 -14.66 -16.46 -7.32
C ARG A 158 -13.59 -15.41 -7.02
N THR A 159 -12.61 -15.71 -6.17
CA THR A 159 -11.53 -14.77 -5.81
C THR A 159 -10.60 -14.61 -7.02
N PRO A 160 -10.28 -13.37 -7.45
CA PRO A 160 -9.38 -13.14 -8.58
C PRO A 160 -8.01 -13.79 -8.36
N PRO A 161 -7.45 -14.54 -9.33
CA PRO A 161 -6.14 -15.18 -9.20
C PRO A 161 -5.01 -14.21 -8.83
N GLU A 162 -5.07 -12.96 -9.32
CA GLU A 162 -4.09 -11.91 -9.04
C GLU A 162 -4.16 -11.46 -7.58
N ALA A 163 -5.34 -11.52 -6.94
CA ALA A 163 -5.48 -11.23 -5.52
C ALA A 163 -4.82 -12.32 -4.66
N ILE A 164 -5.00 -13.59 -5.07
CA ILE A 164 -4.39 -14.75 -4.42
C ILE A 164 -2.86 -14.68 -4.55
N ALA A 165 -2.36 -14.36 -5.75
CA ALA A 165 -0.94 -14.19 -6.02
C ALA A 165 -0.33 -13.02 -5.22
N LEU A 166 -1.05 -11.91 -5.08
CA LEU A 166 -0.60 -10.80 -4.23
C LEU A 166 -0.52 -11.23 -2.76
N CYS A 167 -1.56 -11.87 -2.23
CA CYS A 167 -1.56 -12.41 -0.86
C CYS A 167 -0.36 -13.32 -0.59
N SER A 168 -0.07 -14.27 -1.49
CA SER A 168 1.03 -15.22 -1.30
C SER A 168 2.40 -14.53 -1.29
N ARG A 169 2.55 -13.40 -1.96
CA ARG A 169 3.80 -12.62 -2.01
C ARG A 169 3.97 -11.63 -0.85
N LEU A 170 2.91 -11.40 -0.07
CA LEU A 170 2.93 -10.58 1.15
C LEU A 170 3.10 -11.44 2.41
N LEU A 171 2.45 -12.60 2.43
CA LEU A 171 2.42 -13.53 3.57
C LEU A 171 3.50 -14.60 3.46
N GLU A 172 4.76 -14.14 3.50
CA GLU A 172 5.97 -14.97 3.49
C GLU A 172 6.61 -15.01 4.88
N TYR A 173 7.14 -16.18 5.27
CA TYR A 173 7.87 -16.32 6.53
C TYR A 173 9.13 -15.45 6.55
N THR A 174 9.97 -15.57 5.50
CA THR A 174 11.19 -14.78 5.36
C THR A 174 10.84 -13.31 5.14
N PRO A 175 11.15 -12.39 6.08
CA PRO A 175 10.66 -11.02 6.01
C PRO A 175 11.12 -10.28 4.75
N VAL A 176 12.34 -10.54 4.28
CA VAL A 176 12.92 -9.90 3.07
C VAL A 176 12.37 -10.45 1.76
N SER A 177 11.63 -11.56 1.78
CA SER A 177 10.98 -12.11 0.58
C SER A 177 9.61 -11.48 0.30
N ARG A 178 9.06 -10.73 1.25
CA ARG A 178 7.81 -9.99 1.10
C ARG A 178 8.01 -8.82 0.13
N LEU A 179 7.00 -8.54 -0.70
CA LEU A 179 7.04 -7.38 -1.60
C LEU A 179 7.23 -6.07 -0.82
N SER A 180 7.97 -5.12 -1.39
CA SER A 180 7.93 -3.75 -0.90
C SER A 180 6.52 -3.15 -1.10
N PRO A 181 6.17 -2.06 -0.41
CA PRO A 181 4.90 -1.39 -0.65
C PRO A 181 4.71 -0.91 -2.10
N LEU A 182 5.75 -0.38 -2.76
CA LEU A 182 5.63 0.07 -4.15
C LEU A 182 5.60 -1.08 -5.14
N GLU A 183 6.29 -2.19 -4.86
CA GLU A 183 6.15 -3.42 -5.64
C GLU A 183 4.73 -3.98 -5.54
N ALA A 184 4.11 -3.91 -4.36
CA ALA A 184 2.70 -4.24 -4.19
C ALA A 184 1.81 -3.30 -5.01
N CYS A 185 1.99 -1.98 -4.95
CA CYS A 185 1.25 -1.02 -5.80
C CYS A 185 1.40 -1.29 -7.31
N ALA A 186 2.55 -1.81 -7.74
CA ALA A 186 2.84 -2.17 -9.12
C ALA A 186 2.29 -3.55 -9.54
N HIS A 187 1.76 -4.35 -8.61
CA HIS A 187 1.25 -5.69 -8.87
C HIS A 187 0.04 -5.72 -9.81
N ALA A 188 -0.10 -6.81 -10.57
CA ALA A 188 -1.16 -7.01 -11.59
C ALA A 188 -2.59 -6.93 -11.01
N PHE A 189 -2.75 -7.22 -9.72
CA PHE A 189 -4.03 -7.07 -9.01
C PHE A 189 -4.61 -5.65 -9.14
N PHE A 190 -3.75 -4.64 -9.26
CA PHE A 190 -4.14 -3.23 -9.37
C PHE A 190 -4.21 -2.71 -10.81
N ASP A 191 -4.02 -3.55 -11.83
CA ASP A 191 -4.03 -3.12 -13.25
C ASP A 191 -5.35 -2.45 -13.64
N GLU A 192 -6.48 -2.97 -13.13
CA GLU A 192 -7.81 -2.38 -13.35
C GLU A 192 -7.87 -0.92 -12.90
N LEU A 193 -7.20 -0.54 -11.81
CA LEU A 193 -7.19 0.84 -11.34
C LEU A 193 -6.50 1.78 -12.34
N ARG A 194 -5.55 1.25 -13.13
CA ARG A 194 -4.75 1.99 -14.10
C ARG A 194 -5.37 2.04 -15.50
N LEU A 195 -6.63 1.62 -15.66
CA LEU A 195 -7.40 1.84 -16.88
C LEU A 195 -8.12 3.20 -16.83
N PRO A 196 -8.13 3.99 -17.92
CA PRO A 196 -8.61 5.39 -17.90
C PRO A 196 -10.10 5.55 -17.53
N ASN A 197 -10.91 4.54 -17.78
CA ASN A 197 -12.36 4.58 -17.60
C ASN A 197 -12.84 3.81 -16.36
N THR A 198 -11.93 3.36 -15.49
CA THR A 198 -12.32 2.68 -14.25
C THR A 198 -13.04 3.65 -13.33
N ARG A 199 -14.13 3.18 -12.71
CA ARG A 199 -15.02 3.95 -11.85
C ARG A 199 -15.42 3.13 -10.64
N LEU A 200 -15.83 3.82 -9.57
CA LEU A 200 -16.47 3.17 -8.42
C LEU A 200 -17.83 2.59 -8.85
N PRO A 201 -18.39 1.60 -8.12
CA PRO A 201 -19.72 1.05 -8.41
C PRO A 201 -20.84 2.10 -8.40
N SER A 202 -20.64 3.23 -7.72
CA SER A 202 -21.55 4.39 -7.72
C SER A 202 -21.53 5.22 -9.01
N GLY A 203 -20.64 4.89 -9.96
CA GLY A 203 -20.38 5.68 -11.17
C GLY A 203 -19.39 6.83 -10.97
N ARG A 204 -18.99 7.12 -9.73
CA ARG A 204 -18.02 8.17 -9.40
C ARG A 204 -16.60 7.80 -9.82
N GLU A 205 -15.77 8.82 -9.98
CA GLU A 205 -14.34 8.66 -10.25
C GLU A 205 -13.63 7.99 -9.07
N LEU A 206 -12.49 7.36 -9.37
CA LEU A 206 -11.59 6.85 -8.34
C LEU A 206 -10.96 8.04 -7.58
N PRO A 207 -10.59 7.87 -6.30
CA PRO A 207 -9.81 8.88 -5.59
C PRO A 207 -8.44 9.12 -6.26
N PRO A 208 -7.68 10.16 -5.88
CA PRO A 208 -6.35 10.40 -6.42
C PRO A 208 -5.40 9.23 -6.12
N LEU A 209 -5.14 8.38 -7.13
CA LEU A 209 -4.26 7.21 -7.00
C LEU A 209 -2.84 7.48 -7.52
N PHE A 210 -2.71 8.26 -8.60
CA PHE A 210 -1.46 8.39 -9.37
C PHE A 210 -0.71 9.71 -9.16
N ASN A 211 -1.16 10.54 -8.24
CA ASN A 211 -0.55 11.82 -7.86
C ASN A 211 0.66 11.62 -6.92
N PHE A 212 1.63 10.80 -7.32
CA PHE A 212 2.84 10.53 -6.55
C PHE A 212 3.72 11.79 -6.43
N SER A 213 4.22 12.05 -5.22
CA SER A 213 5.18 13.11 -4.97
C SER A 213 6.59 12.76 -5.49
N PRO A 214 7.48 13.76 -5.68
CA PRO A 214 8.88 13.49 -6.02
C PRO A 214 9.59 12.57 -5.02
N VAL A 215 9.24 12.67 -3.73
CA VAL A 215 9.76 11.78 -2.68
C VAL A 215 9.32 10.35 -2.93
N GLU A 216 8.02 10.10 -3.14
CA GLU A 216 7.51 8.75 -3.42
C GLU A 216 8.13 8.15 -4.69
N LEU A 217 8.27 8.95 -5.76
CA LEU A 217 8.87 8.50 -7.02
C LEU A 217 10.37 8.22 -6.94
N SER A 218 11.05 8.73 -5.91
CA SER A 218 12.48 8.47 -5.69
C SER A 218 12.77 7.16 -4.95
N ILE A 219 11.75 6.56 -4.30
CA ILE A 219 11.91 5.35 -3.48
C ILE A 219 12.36 4.15 -4.34
N GLN A 220 11.65 3.88 -5.44
CA GLN A 220 11.96 2.81 -6.40
C GLN A 220 11.71 3.29 -7.85
N PRO A 221 12.59 4.12 -8.42
CA PRO A 221 12.36 4.80 -9.69
C PRO A 221 12.04 3.87 -10.87
N GLN A 222 12.56 2.64 -10.84
CA GLN A 222 12.32 1.61 -11.83
C GLN A 222 10.84 1.19 -11.94
N LEU A 223 10.02 1.44 -10.90
CA LEU A 223 8.59 1.11 -10.88
C LEU A 223 7.70 2.24 -11.44
N ASN A 224 8.23 3.46 -11.57
CA ASN A 224 7.47 4.63 -12.01
C ASN A 224 6.72 4.42 -13.34
N PRO A 225 7.28 3.71 -14.35
CA PRO A 225 6.56 3.43 -15.59
C PRO A 225 5.27 2.63 -15.39
N THR A 226 5.23 1.75 -14.40
CA THR A 226 4.07 0.92 -14.05
C THR A 226 3.12 1.67 -13.10
N LEU A 227 3.66 2.41 -12.14
CA LEU A 227 2.87 3.13 -11.13
C LEU A 227 2.06 4.29 -11.73
N ILE A 228 2.61 5.01 -12.71
CA ILE A 228 1.93 6.15 -13.35
C ILE A 228 1.53 5.77 -14.79
N PRO A 229 0.24 5.49 -15.03
CA PRO A 229 -0.24 5.15 -16.37
C PRO A 229 -0.16 6.35 -17.33
N PRO A 230 -0.09 6.12 -18.66
CA PRO A 230 0.10 7.20 -19.64
C PRO A 230 -0.92 8.34 -19.54
N HIS A 231 -2.19 8.02 -19.29
CA HIS A 231 -3.26 9.01 -19.19
C HIS A 231 -3.13 9.92 -17.95
N ALA A 232 -2.49 9.45 -16.88
CA ALA A 232 -2.23 10.26 -15.68
C ALA A 232 -1.05 11.23 -15.90
N ARG A 233 -0.06 10.88 -16.75
CA ARG A 233 1.07 11.77 -17.08
C ARG A 233 0.64 12.99 -17.89
N ALA A 234 -0.35 12.83 -18.75
CA ALA A 234 -0.88 13.94 -19.54
C ALA A 234 -1.59 15.00 -18.68
N GLN A 235 -2.10 14.61 -17.51
CA GLN A 235 -2.81 15.50 -16.58
C GLN A 235 -1.86 16.27 -15.65
N THR A 236 -0.61 15.84 -15.50
CA THR A 236 0.40 16.50 -14.65
C THR A 236 1.30 17.48 -15.41
N SER A 237 1.22 17.53 -16.74
CA SER A 237 1.82 18.61 -17.52
C SER A 237 1.01 19.89 -17.32
N PRO A 238 1.63 21.01 -16.90
CA PRO A 238 0.91 22.29 -16.90
C PRO A 238 0.50 22.57 -18.34
N ALA A 239 -0.81 22.64 -18.58
CA ALA A 239 -1.32 23.16 -19.83
C ALA A 239 -0.66 24.53 -20.04
N SER A 240 0.12 24.64 -21.11
CA SER A 240 0.54 25.92 -21.66
C SER A 240 -0.72 26.74 -21.94
N HIS A 241 -1.06 27.63 -21.01
CA HIS A 241 -1.94 28.76 -21.29
C HIS A 241 -1.18 29.68 -22.26
N GLU A 242 -1.12 29.29 -23.53
CA GLU A 242 -0.97 30.25 -24.62
C GLU A 242 -2.35 30.90 -24.78
N GLY A 243 -2.53 32.00 -24.03
CA GLY A 243 -3.60 32.95 -24.31
C GLY A 243 -3.39 33.50 -25.72
N SER A 244 -4.37 33.29 -26.58
CA SER A 244 -4.48 33.99 -27.86
C SER A 244 -4.67 35.48 -27.59
N VAL A 245 -3.56 36.23 -27.56
CA VAL A 245 -3.58 37.69 -27.66
C VAL A 245 -3.75 38.01 -29.14
N SER A 246 -4.99 38.32 -29.53
CA SER A 246 -5.29 38.98 -30.79
C SER A 246 -4.82 40.43 -30.72
N ASP A 247 -3.62 40.69 -31.22
CA ASP A 247 -3.07 42.03 -31.34
C ASP A 247 -3.79 42.76 -32.49
N SER A 248 -4.62 43.74 -32.14
CA SER A 248 -5.28 44.62 -33.11
C SER A 248 -4.42 45.86 -33.30
N THR A 249 -3.80 45.90 -34.47
CA THR A 249 -2.97 46.99 -34.98
C THR A 249 -3.68 48.35 -34.93
N ALA A 250 -3.15 49.27 -34.14
CA ALA A 250 -3.47 50.70 -34.24
C ALA A 250 -2.55 51.37 -35.27
N GLN A 251 -3.14 52.00 -36.28
CA GLN A 251 -2.46 52.90 -37.22
C GLN A 251 -2.50 54.36 -36.73
N PRO A 252 -1.51 55.19 -37.12
CA PRO A 252 -1.25 56.50 -36.54
C PRO A 252 -1.98 57.63 -37.26
N SER A 253 -2.28 58.73 -36.56
CA SER A 253 -2.63 60.00 -37.21
C SER A 253 -1.83 61.15 -36.60
N SER A 254 -1.22 61.92 -37.48
CA SER A 254 -0.33 63.06 -37.21
C SER A 254 -1.05 64.39 -37.48
N ALA A 255 -1.14 65.22 -36.43
CA ALA A 255 -0.95 66.69 -36.38
C ALA A 255 -1.81 67.64 -37.28
N PRO A 256 -1.76 68.99 -37.08
CA PRO A 256 -1.57 69.80 -35.86
C PRO A 256 -2.63 70.92 -35.71
N GLY A 257 -2.65 71.60 -34.55
CA GLY A 257 -3.41 72.84 -34.37
C GLY A 257 -2.98 73.63 -33.15
N SER A 258 -2.16 74.66 -33.36
CA SER A 258 -1.79 75.67 -32.37
C SER A 258 -2.89 76.73 -32.23
N ILE A 259 -3.03 77.33 -31.03
CA ILE A 259 -3.03 78.81 -30.75
C ILE A 259 -3.88 79.14 -29.49
N ASN A 260 -3.17 79.74 -28.52
CA ASN A 260 -3.48 80.84 -27.58
C ASN A 260 -4.83 80.97 -26.85
N ASN A 261 -4.74 81.16 -25.52
CA ASN A 261 -4.83 82.44 -24.77
C ASN A 261 -5.64 82.32 -23.46
N SER A 262 -4.97 82.67 -22.37
CA SER A 262 -5.40 83.57 -21.28
C SER A 262 -6.89 83.72 -20.98
N THR A 263 -7.37 83.21 -19.83
CA THR A 263 -7.67 83.94 -18.57
C THR A 263 -8.21 82.98 -17.54
#